data_AF-A0A964AV19-F1
#
_entry.id   AF-A0A964AV19-F1
#
_cell.length_a   1.000
_cell.length_b   1.000
_cell.length_c   1.000
_cell.angle_alpha   90.00
_cell.angle_beta   90.00
_cell.angle_gamma   90.00
#
_symmetry.space_group_name_H-M   'P 1'
#
loop_
_entity.id
_entity.type
_entity.pdbx_description
1 polymer ?
#
loop_
_entity_poly.entity_id
_entity_poly.type
_entity_poly.pdbx_seq_one_letter_code
_entity_poly.pdbx_strand_id
1 'polypeptide(L)'
;MSSAPVPQEPAPSTGLLNEPEDAPRPRTGEAFSDQLQAWFGHLPLEIDDLFLLERFQLLYLPERAPLASLGAVLAAMPHLRRFIATRCPELTDWLAGAVDAGSGSSEPVGGHARALVWEIADLLVYQRFPEAYDALAELRWDADQLADVCELEGRTIIDAGAGSGWLSEDLARSGRVVFAVEPVGRLREYIRQRADRAALGNLFVLDGLLHRIPLPASSADVLVTSRAIGWQLADELVEIERVVRPGGWAIHSVGTPDDSPRTELDERLEASGYAPSRYRDAGGWRRRYARRFDGG
;
A
#
# COMPACT_ATOMS: atom_id res chain seq x y z
N MET A 1 30.98 16.71 -59.79
CA MET A 1 31.29 16.31 -58.41
C MET A 1 29.95 16.20 -57.68
N SER A 2 29.54 14.97 -57.41
CA SER A 2 28.22 14.60 -56.88
C SER A 2 28.23 14.68 -55.35
N SER A 3 27.28 15.41 -54.77
CA SER A 3 27.13 15.51 -53.31
C SER A 3 26.31 14.31 -52.82
N ALA A 4 26.92 13.48 -51.98
CA ALA A 4 26.26 12.33 -51.37
C ALA A 4 25.21 12.77 -50.33
N PRO A 5 24.11 12.02 -50.14
CA PRO A 5 23.09 12.35 -49.15
C PRO A 5 23.52 11.93 -47.74
N VAL A 6 23.20 12.78 -46.76
CA VAL A 6 23.38 12.52 -45.32
C VAL A 6 22.44 11.40 -44.88
N PRO A 7 22.90 10.38 -44.14
CA PRO A 7 22.03 9.30 -43.67
C PRO A 7 21.07 9.85 -42.60
N GLN A 8 19.78 9.59 -42.78
CA GLN A 8 18.75 9.84 -41.77
C GLN A 8 18.92 8.84 -40.62
N GLU A 9 19.03 9.35 -39.39
CA GLU A 9 18.90 8.53 -38.19
C GLU A 9 17.49 7.91 -38.13
N PRO A 10 17.36 6.62 -37.77
CA PRO A 10 16.06 6.01 -37.56
C PRO A 10 15.35 6.69 -36.39
N ALA A 11 14.06 7.00 -36.58
CA ALA A 11 13.20 7.49 -35.51
C ALA A 11 13.26 6.53 -34.30
N PRO A 12 13.26 7.06 -33.05
CA PRO A 12 13.25 6.21 -31.87
C PRO A 12 11.99 5.34 -31.93
N SER A 13 12.20 4.03 -31.92
CA SER A 13 11.11 3.06 -31.81
C SER A 13 10.29 3.40 -30.57
N THR A 14 8.98 3.55 -30.74
CA THR A 14 7.98 3.54 -29.67
C THR A 14 7.99 2.16 -29.01
N GLY A 15 9.01 1.92 -28.20
CA GLY A 15 9.05 0.82 -27.26
C GLY A 15 8.10 1.17 -26.14
N LEU A 16 6.90 0.61 -26.20
CA LEU A 16 6.07 0.37 -25.03
C LEU A 16 6.99 -0.02 -23.88
N LEU A 17 6.90 0.73 -22.78
CA LEU A 17 7.58 0.41 -21.54
C LEU A 17 7.31 -1.07 -21.25
N ASN A 18 8.36 -1.88 -21.25
CA ASN A 18 8.27 -3.26 -20.81
C ASN A 18 7.77 -3.21 -19.36
N GLU A 19 6.52 -3.59 -19.15
CA GLU A 19 5.94 -3.77 -17.83
C GLU A 19 6.67 -4.93 -17.14
N PRO A 20 7.05 -4.81 -15.86
CA PRO A 20 7.38 -5.99 -15.08
C PRO A 20 6.07 -6.74 -14.80
N GLU A 21 5.89 -7.88 -15.45
CA GLU A 21 4.69 -8.73 -15.47
C GLU A 21 4.29 -9.36 -14.12
N ASP A 22 4.97 -9.05 -13.00
CA ASP A 22 4.90 -9.83 -11.75
C ASP A 22 4.99 -8.98 -10.46
N ALA A 23 4.04 -8.05 -10.26
CA ALA A 23 3.74 -7.50 -8.92
C ALA A 23 2.54 -8.27 -8.31
N PRO A 24 2.57 -8.63 -7.01
CA PRO A 24 1.39 -9.20 -6.35
C PRO A 24 0.20 -8.27 -6.54
N ARG A 25 -0.82 -8.76 -7.25
CA ARG A 25 -1.96 -7.93 -7.65
C ARG A 25 -2.65 -7.36 -6.40
N PRO A 26 -3.08 -6.08 -6.40
CA PRO A 26 -3.99 -5.59 -5.38
C PRO A 26 -5.21 -6.53 -5.31
N ARG A 27 -5.85 -6.64 -4.14
CA ARG A 27 -7.08 -7.43 -3.98
C ARG A 27 -8.14 -6.78 -4.87
N THR A 28 -8.40 -7.34 -6.05
CA THR A 28 -9.37 -6.81 -7.02
C THR A 28 -10.53 -7.77 -7.21
N GLY A 29 -11.71 -7.25 -7.58
CA GLY A 29 -12.86 -8.04 -7.99
C GLY A 29 -13.99 -8.17 -6.96
N GLU A 30 -15.12 -8.72 -7.43
CA GLU A 30 -16.43 -8.72 -6.72
C GLU A 30 -16.32 -9.16 -5.25
N ALA A 31 -15.58 -10.23 -4.97
CA ALA A 31 -15.42 -10.75 -3.60
C ALA A 31 -14.73 -9.77 -2.63
N PHE A 32 -13.83 -8.91 -3.11
CA PHE A 32 -13.17 -7.91 -2.27
C PHE A 32 -14.04 -6.66 -2.09
N SER A 33 -14.70 -6.19 -3.15
CA SER A 33 -15.70 -5.12 -3.06
C SER A 33 -16.83 -5.49 -2.10
N ASP A 34 -17.33 -6.72 -2.14
CA ASP A 34 -18.37 -7.21 -1.22
C ASP A 34 -17.88 -7.21 0.24
N GLN A 35 -16.62 -7.58 0.48
CA GLN A 35 -16.01 -7.51 1.79
C GLN A 35 -15.89 -6.07 2.31
N LEU A 36 -15.46 -5.14 1.45
CA LEU A 36 -15.41 -3.72 1.80
C LEU A 36 -16.80 -3.16 2.09
N GLN A 37 -17.81 -3.55 1.33
CA GLN A 37 -19.20 -3.18 1.60
C GLN A 37 -19.73 -3.78 2.91
N ALA A 38 -19.35 -5.01 3.25
CA ALA A 38 -19.70 -5.61 4.52
C ALA A 38 -19.10 -4.84 5.71
N TRP A 39 -17.85 -4.39 5.61
CA TRP A 39 -17.18 -3.62 6.66
C TRP A 39 -17.63 -2.16 6.71
N PHE A 40 -17.77 -1.51 5.56
CA PHE A 40 -17.83 -0.06 5.44
C PHE A 40 -19.10 0.45 4.76
N GLY A 41 -20.05 -0.41 4.40
CA GLY A 41 -21.27 -0.05 3.66
C GLY A 41 -22.15 1.02 4.32
N HIS A 42 -21.94 1.27 5.61
CA HIS A 42 -22.60 2.33 6.36
C HIS A 42 -21.94 3.70 6.23
N LEU A 43 -20.71 3.77 5.71
CA LEU A 43 -19.96 5.00 5.51
C LEU A 43 -20.44 5.74 4.27
N PRO A 44 -20.59 7.08 4.32
CA PRO A 44 -21.01 7.88 3.19
C PRO A 44 -19.82 8.18 2.26
N LEU A 45 -19.29 7.14 1.61
CA LEU A 45 -18.25 7.31 0.57
C LEU A 45 -18.87 7.87 -0.71
N GLU A 46 -18.18 8.84 -1.29
CA GLU A 46 -18.65 9.60 -2.45
C GLU A 46 -17.56 9.70 -3.51
N ILE A 47 -17.95 9.99 -4.75
CA ILE A 47 -16.98 10.08 -5.86
C ILE A 47 -16.00 11.24 -5.67
N ASP A 48 -16.39 12.30 -4.97
CA ASP A 48 -15.52 13.44 -4.66
C ASP A 48 -14.38 13.05 -3.71
N ASP A 49 -14.45 11.90 -3.04
CA ASP A 49 -13.36 11.42 -2.18
C ASP A 49 -12.09 11.06 -2.97
N LEU A 50 -12.20 10.86 -4.28
CA LEU A 50 -11.03 10.67 -5.14
C LEU A 50 -10.11 11.91 -5.14
N PHE A 51 -10.61 13.11 -4.80
CA PHE A 51 -9.76 14.30 -4.62
C PHE A 51 -8.83 14.21 -3.41
N LEU A 52 -9.10 13.30 -2.47
CA LEU A 52 -8.25 13.08 -1.30
C LEU A 52 -7.06 12.17 -1.60
N LEU A 53 -7.09 11.42 -2.71
CA LEU A 53 -6.08 10.40 -2.98
C LEU A 53 -4.69 10.99 -3.19
N GLU A 54 -3.71 10.30 -2.62
CA GLU A 54 -2.30 10.60 -2.86
C GLU A 54 -1.87 10.16 -4.26
N ARG A 55 -0.78 10.74 -4.74
CA ARG A 55 -0.23 10.40 -6.07
C ARG A 55 -0.01 8.90 -6.24
N PHE A 56 0.55 8.22 -5.25
CA PHE A 56 0.79 6.76 -5.35
C PHE A 56 -0.51 5.96 -5.44
N GLN A 57 -1.59 6.40 -4.75
CA GLN A 57 -2.90 5.75 -4.82
C GLN A 57 -3.55 5.95 -6.20
N LEU A 58 -3.41 7.14 -6.78
CA LEU A 58 -3.89 7.43 -8.13
C LEU A 58 -3.20 6.57 -9.19
N LEU A 59 -1.92 6.23 -8.98
CA LEU A 59 -1.17 5.35 -9.89
C LEU A 59 -1.66 3.90 -9.88
N TYR A 60 -2.50 3.50 -8.90
CA TYR A 60 -3.14 2.18 -8.90
C TYR A 60 -4.45 2.13 -9.69
N LEU A 61 -4.98 3.27 -10.15
CA LEU A 61 -6.25 3.30 -10.89
C LEU A 61 -6.23 2.44 -12.17
N PRO A 62 -5.15 2.37 -12.97
CA PRO A 62 -5.11 1.51 -14.15
C PRO A 62 -5.35 0.02 -13.87
N GLU A 63 -4.89 -0.45 -12.72
CA GLU A 63 -5.02 -1.85 -12.31
C GLU A 63 -6.31 -2.14 -11.55
N ARG A 64 -6.88 -1.13 -10.89
CA ARG A 64 -8.00 -1.30 -9.96
C ARG A 64 -9.33 -0.76 -10.47
N ALA A 65 -9.34 0.40 -11.13
CA ALA A 65 -10.58 1.07 -11.46
C ALA A 65 -11.28 0.37 -12.64
N PRO A 66 -12.61 0.12 -12.57
CA PRO A 66 -13.33 -0.39 -13.72
C PRO A 66 -13.31 0.66 -14.84
N LEU A 67 -12.60 0.38 -15.93
CA LEU A 67 -12.22 1.38 -16.94
C LEU A 67 -13.42 2.17 -17.49
N ALA A 68 -14.52 1.48 -17.82
CA ALA A 68 -15.74 2.11 -18.33
C ALA A 68 -16.41 3.02 -17.27
N SER A 69 -16.45 2.58 -16.00
CA SER A 69 -17.02 3.36 -14.90
C SER A 69 -16.19 4.61 -14.60
N LEU A 70 -14.86 4.46 -14.53
CA LEU A 70 -13.97 5.61 -14.41
C LEU A 70 -14.14 6.55 -15.60
N GLY A 71 -14.18 6.03 -16.83
CA GLY A 71 -14.41 6.79 -18.03
C GLY A 71 -15.66 7.67 -18.00
N ALA A 72 -16.80 7.07 -17.66
CA ALA A 72 -18.09 7.76 -17.58
C ALA A 72 -18.07 8.87 -16.51
N VAL A 73 -17.46 8.59 -15.35
CA VAL A 73 -17.26 9.59 -14.28
C VAL A 73 -16.38 10.74 -14.76
N LEU A 74 -15.22 10.45 -15.38
CA LEU A 74 -14.28 11.48 -15.83
C LEU A 74 -14.84 12.34 -16.98
N ALA A 75 -15.69 11.76 -17.83
CA ALA A 75 -16.42 12.50 -18.86
C ALA A 75 -17.41 13.50 -18.23
N ALA A 76 -18.15 13.06 -17.21
CA ALA A 76 -19.12 13.88 -16.48
C ALA A 76 -18.46 14.87 -15.50
N MET A 77 -17.25 14.57 -15.03
CA MET A 77 -16.50 15.37 -14.05
C MET A 77 -15.11 15.77 -14.59
N PRO A 78 -15.03 16.74 -15.52
CA PRO A 78 -13.76 17.15 -16.13
C PRO A 78 -12.71 17.67 -15.13
N HIS A 79 -13.16 18.18 -13.99
CA HIS A 79 -12.30 18.69 -12.91
C HIS A 79 -11.60 17.54 -12.16
N LEU A 80 -12.27 16.40 -11.96
CA LEU A 80 -11.64 15.20 -11.43
C LEU A 80 -10.57 14.67 -12.39
N ARG A 81 -10.89 14.59 -13.70
CA ARG A 81 -9.91 14.24 -14.72
C ARG A 81 -8.69 15.16 -14.69
N ARG A 82 -8.91 16.47 -14.61
CA ARG A 82 -7.83 17.45 -14.54
C ARG A 82 -6.99 17.29 -13.27
N PHE A 83 -7.62 17.01 -12.13
CA PHE A 83 -6.93 16.74 -10.87
C PHE A 83 -6.00 15.54 -11.00
N ILE A 84 -6.51 14.40 -11.49
CA ILE A 84 -5.70 13.18 -11.65
C ILE A 84 -4.54 13.43 -12.63
N ALA A 85 -4.80 14.02 -13.80
CA ALA A 85 -3.75 14.34 -14.78
C ALA A 85 -2.70 15.33 -14.26
N THR A 86 -3.10 16.26 -13.38
CA THR A 86 -2.16 17.22 -12.77
C THR A 86 -1.26 16.53 -11.73
N ARG A 87 -1.82 15.60 -10.95
CA ARG A 87 -1.08 14.85 -9.92
C ARG A 87 -0.24 13.71 -10.52
N CYS A 88 -0.72 13.13 -11.61
CA CYS A 88 -0.14 12.00 -12.34
C CYS A 88 -0.10 12.29 -13.86
N PRO A 89 0.82 13.14 -14.34
CA PRO A 89 0.94 13.43 -15.77
C PRO A 89 1.13 12.20 -16.65
N GLU A 90 1.78 11.16 -16.11
CA GLU A 90 1.98 9.86 -16.79
C GLU A 90 0.67 9.13 -17.12
N LEU A 91 -0.43 9.45 -16.43
CA LEU A 91 -1.74 8.84 -16.68
C LEU A 91 -2.55 9.60 -17.75
N THR A 92 -2.05 10.71 -18.31
CA THR A 92 -2.85 11.59 -19.17
C THR A 92 -3.46 10.87 -20.37
N ASP A 93 -2.66 10.11 -21.12
CA ASP A 93 -3.13 9.38 -22.30
C ASP A 93 -4.07 8.23 -21.93
N TRP A 94 -3.76 7.54 -20.83
CA TRP A 94 -4.62 6.48 -20.29
C TRP A 94 -5.98 7.02 -19.85
N LEU A 95 -6.03 8.17 -19.20
CA LEU A 95 -7.28 8.83 -18.79
C LEU A 95 -8.13 9.26 -19.99
N ALA A 96 -7.49 9.68 -21.10
CA ALA A 96 -8.21 9.97 -22.34
C ALA A 96 -8.87 8.71 -22.91
N GLY A 97 -8.12 7.60 -22.97
CA GLY A 97 -8.66 6.30 -23.38
C GLY A 97 -9.79 5.79 -22.46
N ALA A 98 -9.68 6.03 -21.15
CA ALA A 98 -10.74 5.71 -20.20
C ALA A 98 -12.03 6.50 -20.51
N VAL A 99 -11.93 7.81 -20.73
CA VAL A 99 -13.08 8.66 -21.11
C VAL A 99 -13.75 8.15 -22.39
N ASP A 100 -12.98 7.79 -23.40
CA ASP A 100 -13.52 7.23 -24.65
C ASP A 100 -14.27 5.92 -24.39
N ALA A 101 -13.72 5.02 -23.56
CA ALA A 101 -14.36 3.77 -23.17
C ALA A 101 -15.67 3.96 -22.39
N GLY A 102 -15.77 5.02 -21.58
CA GLY A 102 -16.98 5.33 -20.79
C GLY A 102 -18.05 6.10 -21.56
N SER A 103 -17.70 6.78 -22.66
CA SER A 103 -18.60 7.67 -23.41
C SER A 103 -19.73 6.95 -24.17
N GLY A 104 -19.65 5.61 -24.29
CA GLY A 104 -20.67 4.79 -24.95
C GLY A 104 -21.73 4.18 -24.01
N SER A 105 -21.63 4.41 -22.70
CA SER A 105 -22.55 3.80 -21.73
C SER A 105 -23.93 4.48 -21.74
N SER A 106 -25.00 3.68 -21.69
CA SER A 106 -26.37 4.15 -21.45
C SER A 106 -26.73 4.21 -19.96
N GLU A 107 -25.87 3.70 -19.08
CA GLU A 107 -26.08 3.70 -17.64
C GLU A 107 -25.89 5.11 -17.06
N PRO A 108 -26.71 5.54 -16.08
CA PRO A 108 -26.50 6.82 -15.40
C PRO A 108 -25.13 6.89 -14.72
N VAL A 109 -24.47 8.05 -14.80
CA VAL A 109 -23.16 8.30 -14.17
C VAL A 109 -23.12 7.94 -12.69
N GLY A 110 -24.25 8.06 -11.97
CA GLY A 110 -24.34 7.67 -10.56
C GLY A 110 -24.09 6.18 -10.31
N GLY A 111 -24.47 5.29 -11.23
CA GLY A 111 -24.18 3.85 -11.14
C GLY A 111 -22.69 3.58 -11.30
N HIS A 112 -22.07 4.17 -12.32
CA HIS A 112 -20.62 4.14 -12.54
C HIS A 112 -19.82 4.70 -11.36
N ALA A 113 -20.25 5.84 -10.80
CA ALA A 113 -19.63 6.45 -9.64
C ALA A 113 -19.67 5.51 -8.43
N ARG A 114 -20.82 4.88 -8.16
CA ARG A 114 -20.96 3.91 -7.07
C ARG A 114 -20.06 2.70 -7.28
N ALA A 115 -20.04 2.11 -8.48
CA ALA A 115 -19.19 0.97 -8.79
C ALA A 115 -17.70 1.30 -8.59
N LEU A 116 -17.27 2.46 -9.08
CA LEU A 116 -15.89 2.92 -8.91
C LEU A 116 -15.54 3.13 -7.43
N VAL A 117 -16.37 3.86 -6.67
CA VAL A 117 -16.14 4.13 -5.24
C VAL A 117 -15.94 2.83 -4.46
N TRP A 118 -16.75 1.80 -4.71
CA TRP A 118 -16.66 0.54 -3.96
C TRP A 118 -15.51 -0.36 -4.39
N GLU A 119 -15.08 -0.31 -5.65
CA GLU A 119 -13.89 -1.06 -6.10
C GLU A 119 -12.60 -0.56 -5.42
N ILE A 120 -12.54 0.73 -5.08
CA ILE A 120 -11.38 1.36 -4.40
C ILE A 120 -11.70 1.88 -2.99
N ALA A 121 -12.73 1.35 -2.34
CA ALA A 121 -13.23 1.91 -1.08
C ALA A 121 -12.18 1.88 0.04
N ASP A 122 -11.28 0.90 0.06
CA ASP A 122 -10.15 0.85 1.00
C ASP A 122 -9.27 2.12 0.91
N LEU A 123 -8.93 2.56 -0.30
CA LEU A 123 -8.10 3.76 -0.52
C LEU A 123 -8.81 5.03 0.00
N LEU A 124 -10.13 5.08 -0.16
CA LEU A 124 -10.96 6.22 0.25
C LEU A 124 -11.19 6.23 1.77
N VAL A 125 -11.41 5.06 2.36
CA VAL A 125 -11.60 4.91 3.82
C VAL A 125 -10.35 5.36 4.57
N TYR A 126 -9.14 5.02 4.10
CA TYR A 126 -7.89 5.50 4.71
C TYR A 126 -7.80 7.02 4.79
N GLN A 127 -8.38 7.72 3.81
CA GLN A 127 -8.35 9.17 3.71
C GLN A 127 -9.49 9.84 4.49
N ARG A 128 -10.71 9.31 4.40
CA ARG A 128 -11.90 9.97 4.92
C ARG A 128 -12.30 9.49 6.32
N PHE A 129 -12.06 8.22 6.63
CA PHE A 129 -12.54 7.57 7.85
C PHE A 129 -11.46 6.68 8.49
N PRO A 130 -10.28 7.22 8.83
CA PRO A 130 -9.23 6.43 9.49
C PRO A 130 -9.71 5.80 10.81
N GLU A 131 -10.67 6.43 11.51
CA GLU A 131 -11.29 5.90 12.73
C GLU A 131 -12.09 4.62 12.47
N ALA A 132 -12.79 4.54 11.33
CA ALA A 132 -13.58 3.37 10.96
C ALA A 132 -12.66 2.20 10.56
N TYR A 133 -11.58 2.49 9.82
CA TYR A 133 -10.54 1.51 9.52
C TYR A 133 -9.88 0.96 10.80
N ASP A 134 -9.53 1.86 11.73
CA ASP A 134 -8.89 1.53 13.00
C ASP A 134 -9.76 0.67 13.95
N ALA A 135 -11.08 0.79 13.80
CA ALA A 135 -12.05 0.03 14.58
C ALA A 135 -12.14 -1.46 14.18
N LEU A 136 -11.60 -1.85 13.02
CA LEU A 136 -11.63 -3.24 12.56
C LEU A 136 -10.71 -4.13 13.41
N ALA A 137 -11.33 -4.83 14.37
CA ALA A 137 -10.63 -5.71 15.29
C ALA A 137 -9.98 -6.91 14.58
N GLU A 138 -10.53 -7.33 13.44
CA GLU A 138 -10.05 -8.45 12.62
C GLU A 138 -8.71 -8.17 11.95
N LEU A 139 -8.30 -6.91 11.89
CA LEU A 139 -7.03 -6.48 11.31
C LEU A 139 -5.93 -6.30 12.37
N ARG A 140 -6.27 -6.48 13.66
CA ARG A 140 -5.36 -6.20 14.76
C ARG A 140 -4.36 -7.33 14.97
N TRP A 141 -3.12 -6.89 15.10
CA TRP A 141 -1.96 -7.63 15.56
C TRP A 141 -1.26 -6.75 16.60
N ASP A 142 -0.58 -7.35 17.56
CA ASP A 142 0.12 -6.64 18.64
C ASP A 142 1.58 -7.11 18.78
N ALA A 143 2.35 -6.40 19.60
CA ALA A 143 3.77 -6.65 19.85
C ALA A 143 4.01 -7.98 20.57
N ASP A 144 3.04 -8.52 21.31
CA ASP A 144 3.15 -9.85 21.91
C ASP A 144 3.27 -10.92 20.83
N GLN A 145 2.64 -10.71 19.67
CA GLN A 145 2.79 -11.55 18.49
C GLN A 145 4.15 -11.39 17.79
N LEU A 146 5.10 -10.61 18.34
CA LEU A 146 6.49 -10.54 17.88
C LEU A 146 7.47 -11.18 18.86
N ALA A 147 7.04 -11.41 20.10
CA ALA A 147 7.92 -11.75 21.21
C ALA A 147 8.65 -13.09 21.04
N ASP A 148 8.06 -14.05 20.30
CA ASP A 148 8.67 -15.34 19.99
C ASP A 148 9.72 -15.27 18.87
N VAL A 149 9.80 -14.15 18.14
CA VAL A 149 10.78 -13.93 17.05
C VAL A 149 11.93 -13.04 17.52
N CYS A 150 11.61 -11.90 18.13
CA CYS A 150 12.61 -10.92 18.54
C CYS A 150 12.15 -10.12 19.76
N GLU A 151 13.05 -9.96 20.73
CA GLU A 151 12.87 -9.06 21.86
C GLU A 151 12.93 -7.59 21.40
N LEU A 152 11.87 -6.84 21.73
CA LEU A 152 11.70 -5.44 21.31
C LEU A 152 12.33 -4.43 22.29
N GLU A 153 12.58 -4.83 23.54
CA GLU A 153 13.14 -3.92 24.55
C GLU A 153 14.49 -3.35 24.09
N GLY A 154 14.65 -2.04 24.22
CA GLY A 154 15.88 -1.35 23.80
C GLY A 154 16.04 -1.18 22.28
N ARG A 155 15.14 -1.72 21.44
CA ARG A 155 15.26 -1.71 19.98
C ARG A 155 14.79 -0.42 19.34
N THR A 156 15.45 -0.04 18.24
CA THR A 156 14.92 0.88 17.23
C THR A 156 14.09 0.09 16.21
N ILE A 157 12.81 0.44 16.06
CA ILE A 157 11.83 -0.30 15.27
C ILE A 157 11.29 0.57 14.14
N ILE A 158 11.12 0.01 12.95
CA ILE A 158 10.34 0.60 11.85
C ILE A 158 9.02 -0.17 11.73
N ASP A 159 7.90 0.54 11.83
CA ASP A 159 6.58 0.04 11.42
C ASP A 159 6.31 0.59 10.01
N ALA A 160 6.50 -0.25 8.98
CA ALA A 160 6.39 0.15 7.59
C ALA A 160 5.01 -0.19 7.03
N GLY A 161 4.32 0.84 6.53
CA GLY A 161 2.88 0.76 6.22
C GLY A 161 2.07 0.79 7.50
N ALA A 162 2.36 1.76 8.37
CA ALA A 162 1.85 1.82 9.74
C ALA A 162 0.31 1.94 9.84
N GLY A 163 -0.38 2.30 8.75
CA GLY A 163 -1.83 2.34 8.72
C GLY A 163 -2.37 3.36 9.73
N SER A 164 -3.29 2.94 10.58
CA SER A 164 -3.84 3.78 11.65
C SER A 164 -2.89 3.99 12.84
N GLY A 165 -1.71 3.37 12.83
CA GLY A 165 -0.75 3.39 13.93
C GLY A 165 -1.13 2.49 15.11
N TRP A 166 -2.09 1.57 14.92
CA TRP A 166 -2.45 0.60 15.95
C TRP A 166 -1.22 -0.15 16.47
N LEU A 167 -0.46 -0.74 15.56
CA LEU A 167 0.76 -1.46 15.89
C LEU A 167 1.87 -0.51 16.35
N SER A 168 2.04 0.63 15.68
CA SER A 168 3.02 1.65 16.06
C SER A 168 2.92 2.10 17.53
N GLU A 169 1.70 2.29 18.05
CA GLU A 169 1.48 2.64 19.46
C GLU A 169 1.95 1.51 20.38
N ASP A 170 1.61 0.27 20.05
CA ASP A 170 1.96 -0.89 20.86
C ASP A 170 3.47 -1.17 20.83
N LEU A 171 4.10 -1.07 19.66
CA LEU A 171 5.56 -1.13 19.51
C LEU A 171 6.25 -0.04 20.32
N ALA A 172 5.67 1.16 20.42
CA ALA A 172 6.26 2.26 21.17
C ALA A 172 6.22 2.05 22.69
N ARG A 173 5.32 1.19 23.19
CA ARG A 173 5.30 0.79 24.60
C ARG A 173 6.41 -0.20 24.95
N SER A 174 6.87 -0.98 23.97
CA SER A 174 7.85 -2.07 24.16
C SER A 174 9.26 -1.71 23.66
N GLY A 175 9.36 -0.86 22.64
CA GLY A 175 10.62 -0.48 21.98
C GLY A 175 11.25 0.80 22.55
N ARG A 176 12.52 1.04 22.19
CA ARG A 176 13.23 2.27 22.55
C ARG A 176 12.78 3.45 21.70
N VAL A 177 12.71 3.25 20.39
CA VAL A 177 12.30 4.25 19.38
C VAL A 177 11.52 3.54 18.30
N VAL A 178 10.40 4.13 17.86
CA VAL A 178 9.58 3.63 16.77
C VAL A 178 9.46 4.67 15.68
N PHE A 179 9.72 4.26 14.44
CA PHE A 179 9.44 5.04 13.24
C PHE A 179 8.24 4.43 12.52
N ALA A 180 7.10 5.11 12.58
CA ALA A 180 5.92 4.76 11.80
C ALA A 180 6.04 5.39 10.40
N VAL A 181 6.25 4.56 9.38
CA VAL A 181 6.37 4.98 7.98
C VAL A 181 5.05 4.73 7.30
N GLU A 182 4.38 5.80 6.87
CA GLU A 182 3.03 5.72 6.30
C GLU A 182 2.88 6.73 5.16
N PRO A 183 2.52 6.31 3.94
CA PRO A 183 2.44 7.20 2.78
C PRO A 183 1.17 8.07 2.75
N VAL A 184 0.09 7.70 3.44
CA VAL A 184 -1.17 8.46 3.46
C VAL A 184 -1.11 9.59 4.49
N GLY A 185 -1.26 10.84 4.03
CA GLY A 185 -1.19 12.03 4.89
C GLY A 185 -2.16 12.00 6.08
N ARG A 186 -3.43 11.66 5.83
CA ARG A 186 -4.46 11.60 6.88
C ARG A 186 -4.14 10.53 7.94
N LEU A 187 -3.66 9.36 7.53
CA LEU A 187 -3.25 8.32 8.48
C LEU A 187 -2.07 8.79 9.32
N ARG A 188 -1.07 9.46 8.74
CA ARG A 188 0.02 10.07 9.53
C ARG A 188 -0.48 11.05 10.59
N GLU A 189 -1.46 11.91 10.26
CA GLU A 189 -2.09 12.79 11.25
C GLU A 189 -2.77 12.00 12.36
N TYR A 190 -3.49 10.94 11.99
CA TYR A 190 -4.16 10.05 12.95
C TYR A 190 -3.16 9.36 13.90
N ILE A 191 -2.02 8.88 13.39
CA ILE A 191 -0.93 8.30 14.19
C ILE A 191 -0.37 9.34 15.18
N ARG A 192 -0.15 10.59 14.75
CA ARG A 192 0.34 11.65 15.64
C ARG A 192 -0.65 11.96 16.77
N GLN A 193 -1.94 12.08 16.44
CA GLN A 193 -2.98 12.30 17.45
C GLN A 193 -3.07 11.13 18.44
N ARG A 194 -2.89 9.89 17.96
CA ARG A 194 -2.81 8.69 18.80
C ARG A 194 -1.60 8.74 19.73
N ALA A 195 -0.42 9.08 19.21
CA ALA A 195 0.81 9.23 20.00
C ALA A 195 0.65 10.28 21.10
N ASP A 196 0.06 11.44 20.78
CA ASP A 196 -0.21 12.53 21.72
C ASP A 196 -1.15 12.08 22.85
N ARG A 197 -2.27 11.41 22.50
CA ARG A 197 -3.23 10.87 23.48
C ARG A 197 -2.61 9.83 24.41
N ALA A 198 -1.70 9.01 23.88
CA ALA A 198 -0.99 7.98 24.63
C ALA A 198 0.27 8.48 25.34
N ALA A 199 0.62 9.78 25.20
CA ALA A 199 1.84 10.39 25.72
C ALA A 199 3.14 9.67 25.28
N LEU A 200 3.18 9.20 24.03
CA LEU A 200 4.31 8.46 23.46
C LEU A 200 5.35 9.42 22.87
N GLY A 201 6.39 9.75 23.65
CA GLY A 201 7.50 10.60 23.21
C GLY A 201 8.53 9.93 22.30
N ASN A 202 8.40 8.62 22.05
CA ASN A 202 9.34 7.79 21.29
C ASN A 202 8.78 7.26 19.97
N LEU A 203 7.58 7.69 19.57
CA LEU A 203 6.94 7.35 18.29
C LEU A 203 7.05 8.51 17.29
N PHE A 204 7.77 8.29 16.20
CA PHE A 204 8.03 9.28 15.16
C PHE A 204 7.35 8.89 13.85
N VAL A 205 6.56 9.80 13.28
CA VAL A 205 5.75 9.55 12.08
C VAL A 205 6.40 10.15 10.84
N LEU A 206 6.73 9.30 9.87
CA LEU A 206 7.45 9.63 8.64
C LEU A 206 6.58 9.39 7.41
N ASP A 207 6.73 10.27 6.41
CA ASP A 207 6.17 10.08 5.07
C ASP A 207 7.11 9.21 4.24
N GLY A 208 6.66 8.01 3.85
CA GLY A 208 7.47 7.07 3.09
C GLY A 208 6.67 5.87 2.60
N LEU A 209 7.25 5.17 1.63
CA LEU A 209 6.71 3.93 1.06
C LEU A 209 7.61 2.76 1.50
N LEU A 210 7.10 1.53 1.52
CA LEU A 210 7.92 0.35 1.89
C LEU A 210 9.15 0.18 0.98
N HIS A 211 9.04 0.51 -0.31
CA HIS A 211 10.15 0.48 -1.27
C HIS A 211 11.01 1.75 -1.27
N ARG A 212 10.70 2.73 -0.41
CA ARG A 212 11.46 3.98 -0.24
C ARG A 212 11.23 4.57 1.15
N ILE A 213 11.87 3.97 2.14
CA ILE A 213 11.83 4.34 3.56
C ILE A 213 12.78 5.53 3.80
N PRO A 214 12.32 6.64 4.39
CA PRO A 214 13.08 7.89 4.55
C PRO A 214 14.07 7.83 5.73
N LEU A 215 14.82 6.74 5.84
CA LEU A 215 15.84 6.52 6.87
C LEU A 215 17.16 6.06 6.24
N PRO A 216 18.31 6.39 6.86
CA PRO A 216 19.61 5.87 6.42
C PRO A 216 19.66 4.34 6.44
N ALA A 217 20.66 3.79 5.74
CA ALA A 217 20.94 2.37 5.79
C ALA A 217 21.30 1.93 7.23
N SER A 218 20.97 0.68 7.58
CA SER A 218 21.27 0.07 8.87
C SER A 218 20.81 0.90 10.09
N SER A 219 19.65 1.54 9.98
CA SER A 219 19.08 2.44 10.99
C SER A 219 18.16 1.74 11.99
N ALA A 220 17.66 0.55 11.67
CA ALA A 220 16.70 -0.18 12.50
C ALA A 220 17.19 -1.55 12.92
N ASP A 221 16.79 -1.96 14.13
CA ASP A 221 17.05 -3.28 14.67
C ASP A 221 15.96 -4.28 14.27
N VAL A 222 14.73 -3.78 14.10
CA VAL A 222 13.56 -4.54 13.70
C VAL A 222 12.75 -3.71 12.71
N LEU A 223 12.34 -4.31 11.60
CA LEU A 223 11.32 -3.78 10.71
C LEU A 223 10.10 -4.70 10.77
N VAL A 224 8.92 -4.11 10.92
CA VAL A 224 7.65 -4.83 10.94
C VAL A 224 6.75 -4.29 9.85
N THR A 225 5.98 -5.17 9.22
CA THR A 225 4.84 -4.78 8.38
C THR A 225 3.61 -5.57 8.80
N SER A 226 2.47 -4.90 8.94
CA SER A 226 1.18 -5.57 9.15
C SER A 226 0.30 -5.40 7.91
N ARG A 227 0.20 -6.46 7.09
CA ARG A 227 -0.64 -6.52 5.88
C ARG A 227 -0.32 -5.43 4.84
N ALA A 228 0.91 -4.91 4.84
CA ALA A 228 1.34 -3.80 4.00
C ALA A 228 2.37 -4.18 2.92
N ILE A 229 3.04 -5.33 3.06
CA ILE A 229 4.05 -5.80 2.09
C ILE A 229 3.39 -6.45 0.88
N GLY A 230 4.00 -6.28 -0.29
CA GLY A 230 3.64 -6.98 -1.52
C GLY A 230 3.21 -6.08 -2.68
N TRP A 231 3.18 -4.76 -2.55
CA TRP A 231 2.77 -3.90 -3.67
C TRP A 231 3.89 -3.77 -4.71
N GLN A 232 5.13 -3.63 -4.26
CA GLN A 232 6.34 -3.59 -5.09
C GLN A 232 7.41 -4.50 -4.47
N LEU A 233 7.06 -5.77 -4.25
CA LEU A 233 7.81 -6.68 -3.37
C LEU A 233 9.32 -6.71 -3.65
N ALA A 234 9.74 -6.71 -4.93
CA ALA A 234 11.16 -6.74 -5.27
C ALA A 234 11.92 -5.52 -4.70
N ASP A 235 11.39 -4.32 -4.89
CA ASP A 235 11.99 -3.08 -4.40
C ASP A 235 11.82 -2.91 -2.88
N GLU A 236 10.68 -3.38 -2.34
CA GLU A 236 10.43 -3.42 -0.89
C GLU A 236 11.48 -4.29 -0.18
N LEU A 237 11.81 -5.47 -0.72
CA LEU A 237 12.79 -6.36 -0.12
C LEU A 237 14.21 -5.76 -0.11
N VAL A 238 14.61 -5.09 -1.20
CA VAL A 238 15.89 -4.36 -1.28
C VAL A 238 15.92 -3.25 -0.24
N GLU A 239 14.82 -2.50 -0.12
CA GLU A 239 14.73 -1.38 0.81
C GLU A 239 14.73 -1.82 2.28
N ILE A 240 14.02 -2.91 2.59
CA ILE A 240 14.03 -3.54 3.92
C ILE A 240 15.44 -3.96 4.30
N GLU A 241 16.15 -4.66 3.42
CA GLU A 241 17.54 -5.06 3.66
C GLU A 241 18.47 -3.86 3.85
N ARG A 242 18.24 -2.77 3.11
CA ARG A 242 19.01 -1.53 3.24
C ARG A 242 18.86 -0.91 4.64
N VAL A 243 17.63 -0.79 5.16
CA VAL A 243 17.38 -0.06 6.41
C VAL A 243 17.59 -0.90 7.67
N VAL A 244 17.45 -2.22 7.58
CA VAL A 244 17.70 -3.12 8.71
C VAL A 244 19.20 -3.32 8.89
N ARG A 245 19.70 -3.18 10.12
CA ARG A 245 21.13 -3.38 10.42
C ARG A 245 21.53 -4.87 10.35
N PRO A 246 22.82 -5.18 10.17
CA PRO A 246 23.35 -6.51 10.44
C PRO A 246 22.96 -7.02 11.85
N GLY A 247 22.46 -8.25 11.92
CA GLY A 247 21.88 -8.88 13.10
C GLY A 247 20.45 -8.43 13.43
N GLY A 248 19.84 -7.56 12.63
CA GLY A 248 18.46 -7.12 12.76
C GLY A 248 17.44 -8.07 12.12
N TRP A 249 16.16 -7.78 12.32
CA TRP A 249 15.04 -8.60 11.85
C TRP A 249 14.09 -7.83 10.95
N ALA A 250 13.54 -8.50 9.94
CA ALA A 250 12.30 -8.08 9.27
C ALA A 250 11.21 -9.12 9.51
N ILE A 251 10.01 -8.64 9.89
CA ILE A 251 8.90 -9.48 10.30
C ILE A 251 7.61 -9.00 9.61
N HIS A 252 6.94 -9.88 8.89
CA HIS A 252 5.78 -9.55 8.08
C HIS A 252 4.57 -10.38 8.51
N SER A 253 3.53 -9.72 8.98
CA SER A 253 2.19 -10.33 8.99
C SER A 253 1.56 -10.13 7.63
N VAL A 254 1.28 -11.22 6.91
CA VAL A 254 0.53 -11.17 5.64
C VAL A 254 -0.98 -11.28 5.86
N GLY A 255 -1.39 -11.63 7.09
CA GLY A 255 -2.77 -11.64 7.53
C GLY A 255 -3.67 -12.68 6.84
N THR A 256 -3.08 -13.63 6.13
CA THR A 256 -3.75 -14.81 5.58
C THR A 256 -3.91 -15.88 6.66
N PRO A 257 -5.05 -16.61 6.71
CA PRO A 257 -5.20 -17.76 7.58
C PRO A 257 -4.12 -18.82 7.32
N ASP A 258 -3.62 -19.44 8.40
CA ASP A 258 -2.55 -20.45 8.33
C ASP A 258 -2.91 -21.64 7.42
N ASP A 259 -4.19 -22.03 7.41
CA ASP A 259 -4.75 -23.16 6.67
C ASP A 259 -5.13 -22.85 5.21
N SER A 260 -5.05 -21.59 4.78
CA SER A 260 -5.32 -21.22 3.39
C SER A 260 -4.21 -21.73 2.45
N PRO A 261 -4.46 -21.86 1.14
CA PRO A 261 -3.41 -22.15 0.16
C PRO A 261 -2.28 -21.11 0.17
N ARG A 262 -1.07 -21.52 -0.22
CA ARG A 262 0.05 -20.59 -0.46
C ARG A 262 -0.27 -19.70 -1.64
N THR A 263 0.12 -18.45 -1.52
CA THR A 263 0.01 -17.39 -2.53
C THR A 263 1.39 -17.10 -3.10
N GLU A 264 1.44 -16.39 -4.23
CA GLU A 264 2.70 -15.94 -4.83
C GLU A 264 3.54 -15.10 -3.83
N LEU A 265 2.90 -14.27 -3.01
CA LEU A 265 3.57 -13.49 -1.97
C LEU A 265 4.28 -14.41 -0.96
N ASP A 266 3.63 -15.49 -0.53
CA ASP A 266 4.21 -16.47 0.40
C ASP A 266 5.47 -17.10 -0.22
N GLU A 267 5.37 -17.57 -1.47
CA GLU A 267 6.47 -18.23 -2.19
C GLU A 267 7.66 -17.29 -2.40
N ARG A 268 7.41 -16.03 -2.75
CA ARG A 268 8.46 -15.02 -2.97
C ARG A 268 9.14 -14.59 -1.68
N LEU A 269 8.41 -14.49 -0.56
CA LEU A 269 9.01 -14.24 0.76
C LEU A 269 9.93 -15.40 1.16
N GLU A 270 9.47 -16.65 1.01
CA GLU A 270 10.27 -17.84 1.32
C GLU A 270 11.52 -17.93 0.44
N ALA A 271 11.39 -17.69 -0.86
CA ALA A 271 12.52 -17.62 -1.80
C ALA A 271 13.53 -16.52 -1.45
N SER A 272 13.07 -15.45 -0.78
CA SER A 272 13.89 -14.33 -0.32
C SER A 272 14.48 -14.54 1.08
N GLY A 273 14.42 -15.77 1.62
CA GLY A 273 15.04 -16.15 2.89
C GLY A 273 14.20 -15.86 4.13
N TYR A 274 12.90 -15.55 3.98
CA TYR A 274 12.01 -15.40 5.12
C TYR A 274 11.47 -16.77 5.55
N ALA A 275 11.68 -17.11 6.82
CA ALA A 275 11.12 -18.32 7.40
C ALA A 275 9.63 -18.13 7.71
N PRO A 276 8.75 -19.05 7.28
CA PRO A 276 7.35 -19.02 7.66
C PRO A 276 7.19 -19.42 9.14
N SER A 277 6.25 -18.75 9.80
CA SER A 277 5.81 -19.01 11.16
C SER A 277 4.33 -18.61 11.28
N ARG A 278 3.77 -18.70 12.49
CA ARG A 278 2.37 -18.36 12.73
C ARG A 278 2.18 -17.68 14.06
N TYR A 279 1.10 -16.91 14.14
CA TYR A 279 0.61 -16.29 15.36
C TYR A 279 -0.91 -16.44 15.43
N ARG A 280 -1.51 -16.09 16.57
CA ARG A 280 -2.95 -16.17 16.77
C ARG A 280 -3.55 -14.78 17.00
N ASP A 281 -4.55 -14.41 16.21
CA ASP A 281 -5.38 -13.23 16.42
C ASP A 281 -6.84 -13.63 16.79
N ALA A 282 -7.72 -12.64 16.89
CA ALA A 282 -9.14 -12.85 17.18
C ALA A 282 -9.85 -13.74 16.15
N GLY A 283 -9.35 -13.79 14.91
CA GLY A 283 -9.87 -14.61 13.82
C GLY A 283 -9.10 -15.92 13.59
N GLY A 284 -8.21 -16.32 14.51
CA GLY A 284 -7.56 -17.63 14.51
C GLY A 284 -6.07 -17.60 14.18
N TRP A 285 -5.56 -18.72 13.66
CA TRP A 285 -4.15 -18.82 13.26
C TRP A 285 -3.90 -18.07 11.96
N ARG A 286 -2.81 -17.29 11.95
CA ARG A 286 -2.37 -16.46 10.84
C ARG A 286 -0.92 -16.72 10.50
N ARG A 287 -0.57 -16.50 9.23
CA ARG A 287 0.81 -16.63 8.77
C ARG A 287 1.62 -15.36 9.02
N ARG A 288 2.89 -15.57 9.37
CA ARG A 288 3.90 -14.55 9.56
C ARG A 288 5.23 -15.02 8.99
N TYR A 289 5.97 -14.10 8.41
CA TYR A 289 7.28 -14.35 7.81
C TYR A 289 8.34 -13.57 8.56
N ALA A 290 9.49 -14.18 8.85
CA ALA A 290 10.58 -13.51 9.53
C ALA A 290 11.93 -13.83 8.90
N ARG A 291 12.77 -12.82 8.72
CA ARG A 291 14.17 -12.99 8.29
C ARG A 291 15.08 -12.22 9.23
N ARG A 292 16.18 -12.86 9.61
CA ARG A 292 17.31 -12.21 10.28
C ARG A 292 18.36 -11.88 9.23
N PHE A 293 18.89 -10.66 9.26
CA PHE A 293 19.94 -10.22 8.34
C PHE A 293 21.30 -10.41 9.00
N ASP A 294 21.85 -11.62 8.94
CA ASP A 294 23.18 -11.85 9.48
C ASP A 294 24.22 -11.03 8.71
N GLY A 295 25.12 -10.35 9.42
CA GLY A 295 26.14 -9.52 8.79
C GLY A 295 27.04 -10.39 7.91
N GLY A 296 27.16 -10.01 6.63
CA GLY A 296 28.10 -10.62 5.69
C GLY A 296 29.55 -10.42 6.08
#